data_AF-A0A953H923-F1
#
_entry.id   AF-A0A953H923-F1
#
_cell.length_a   1.000
_cell.length_b   1.000
_cell.length_c   1.000
_cell.angle_alpha   90.00
_cell.angle_beta   90.00
_cell.angle_gamma   90.00
#
_symmetry.space_group_name_H-M   'P 1'
#
loop_
_entity.id
_entity.type
_entity.pdbx_description
1 polymer ?
#
loop_
_entity_poly.entity_id
_entity_poly.type
_entity_poly.pdbx_seq_one_letter_code
_entity_poly.pdbx_strand_id
1 'polypeptide(L)'
;MRNYFPNLGRAGYLTWGMGLFLGKYLLDRSVATYVFSRPWLPGDYLRPSHYYDLWSVPKDEYSFYATLTALSVPFMICGLWLTIRRLRDAGLPPWFCPLFFVPLLNLLFFAILCVMKARGKAPGDSILFDSLPPDAFPAGEPEPMAGKTAPPPSGRFITAVRAIGITAALGLLLAFFGASVLKTYGVGLFLGVPFCLGLFSTLLMTQDEPRGFGQCLAAGMATLAVVGVGLLALSLEGLYCLLMAAPVAMVLAWAGVAMGYAIRLAEDYQYAQSHGSFFGVGLLMLPAIMAYEHGLNSNLPLLEVKSSVCIRAKPDVVWKQVIAFPEIPAPTDWLFRTGIAYPIRAEIDGAGPGAIRRCVFSTGAFVEPITVWDEPRLLKFSVEAQPPPMVEWSFREHVHAAHLNGYLQSHQGQFLLTDAPGGETRLEGTTWYTNRMWPQWYWRLWSDFIIHRIHLRVLDHIKAEAEMVTVK
;
A
#
# COMPACT_ATOMS: atom_id res chain seq x y z
N MET A 1 10.80 36.59 -2.40
CA MET A 1 9.51 37.06 -2.94
C MET A 1 8.49 37.19 -1.81
N ARG A 2 8.65 38.18 -0.91
CA ARG A 2 7.99 38.18 0.42
C ARG A 2 6.63 38.91 0.49
N ASN A 3 6.13 39.54 -0.59
CA ASN A 3 5.06 40.56 -0.47
C ASN A 3 3.94 40.56 -1.54
N TYR A 4 3.63 39.47 -2.25
CA TYR A 4 2.62 39.55 -3.35
C TYR A 4 1.23 38.97 -3.10
N PHE A 5 0.94 38.36 -1.95
CA PHE A 5 -0.40 37.80 -1.71
C PHE A 5 -0.97 38.25 -0.36
N PRO A 6 -2.07 39.04 -0.34
CA PRO A 6 -2.68 39.53 0.90
C PRO A 6 -3.18 38.38 1.78
N ASN A 7 -3.20 38.55 3.10
CA ASN A 7 -3.77 37.57 4.04
C ASN A 7 -5.24 37.30 3.65
N LEU A 8 -5.62 36.02 3.54
CA LEU A 8 -6.95 35.60 3.09
C LEU A 8 -8.02 35.93 4.14
N GLY A 9 -7.62 35.97 5.42
CA GLY A 9 -8.50 36.29 6.54
C GLY A 9 -9.60 35.25 6.77
N ARG A 10 -10.36 35.41 7.86
CA ARG A 10 -11.46 34.48 8.21
C ARG A 10 -12.61 34.52 7.21
N ALA A 11 -13.05 35.74 6.87
CA ALA A 11 -14.16 35.95 5.96
C ALA A 11 -13.83 35.46 4.54
N GLY A 12 -12.62 35.72 4.04
CA GLY A 12 -12.18 35.25 2.72
C GLY A 12 -12.05 33.73 2.65
N TYR A 13 -11.55 33.08 3.70
CA TYR A 13 -11.50 31.61 3.74
C TYR A 13 -12.89 30.97 3.74
N LEU A 14 -13.82 31.52 4.51
CA LEU A 14 -15.20 31.03 4.55
C LEU A 14 -15.92 31.21 3.20
N THR A 15 -15.85 32.40 2.60
CA THR A 15 -16.56 32.70 1.35
C THR A 15 -16.04 31.88 0.18
N TRP A 16 -14.71 31.82 0.00
CA TRP A 16 -14.10 31.02 -1.06
C TRP A 16 -14.26 29.52 -0.82
N GLY A 17 -14.17 29.05 0.44
CA GLY A 17 -14.40 27.66 0.79
C GLY A 17 -15.83 27.20 0.49
N MET A 18 -16.83 27.97 0.93
CA MET A 18 -18.25 27.69 0.62
C MET A 18 -18.54 27.80 -0.88
N GLY A 19 -17.96 28.79 -1.57
CA GLY A 19 -18.12 28.98 -3.01
C GLY A 19 -17.57 27.80 -3.81
N LEU A 20 -16.37 27.32 -3.48
CA LEU A 20 -15.78 26.13 -4.11
C LEU A 20 -16.58 24.86 -3.81
N PHE A 21 -17.05 24.68 -2.59
CA PHE A 21 -17.89 23.54 -2.23
C PHE A 21 -19.20 23.54 -3.02
N LEU A 22 -19.90 24.67 -3.07
CA LEU A 22 -21.16 24.80 -3.80
C LEU A 22 -20.96 24.63 -5.31
N GLY A 23 -19.93 25.27 -5.86
CA GLY A 23 -19.57 25.13 -7.27
C GLY A 23 -19.26 23.70 -7.65
N LYS A 24 -18.49 22.99 -6.80
CA LYS A 24 -18.18 21.58 -7.02
C LYS A 24 -19.43 20.71 -6.94
N TYR A 25 -20.26 20.91 -5.93
CA TYR A 25 -21.50 20.16 -5.75
C TYR A 25 -22.44 20.30 -6.95
N LEU A 26 -22.62 21.52 -7.46
CA LEU A 26 -23.46 21.78 -8.63
C LEU A 26 -22.89 21.17 -9.90
N LEU A 27 -21.56 21.20 -10.07
CA LEU A 27 -20.88 20.58 -11.20
C LEU A 27 -21.04 19.05 -11.18
N ASP A 28 -20.78 18.41 -10.04
CA ASP A 28 -20.93 16.96 -9.88
C ASP A 28 -22.37 16.53 -10.09
N ARG A 29 -23.32 17.27 -9.52
CA ARG A 29 -24.75 17.00 -9.73
C ARG A 29 -25.14 17.12 -11.19
N SER A 30 -24.66 18.13 -11.89
CA SER A 30 -24.92 18.34 -13.31
C SER A 30 -24.36 17.19 -14.14
N VAL A 31 -23.09 16.81 -13.92
CA VAL A 31 -22.45 15.73 -14.67
C VAL A 31 -23.11 14.39 -14.36
N ALA A 32 -23.37 14.09 -13.10
CA ALA A 32 -24.05 12.85 -12.71
C ALA A 32 -25.46 12.74 -13.32
N THR A 33 -26.23 13.83 -13.31
CA THR A 33 -27.63 13.83 -13.80
C THR A 33 -27.71 13.86 -15.33
N TYR A 34 -26.94 14.72 -15.99
CA TYR A 34 -27.08 14.95 -17.43
C TYR A 34 -26.20 14.06 -18.31
N VAL A 35 -25.05 13.60 -17.80
CA VAL A 35 -24.14 12.74 -18.57
C VAL A 35 -24.35 11.27 -18.24
N PHE A 36 -24.59 10.95 -16.97
CA PHE A 36 -24.67 9.56 -16.49
C PHE A 36 -26.07 9.15 -16.04
N SER A 37 -27.07 10.04 -16.11
CA SER A 37 -28.46 9.78 -15.71
C SER A 37 -28.61 9.23 -14.27
N ARG A 38 -27.70 9.62 -13.37
CA ARG A 38 -27.70 9.21 -11.96
C ARG A 38 -28.08 10.38 -11.05
N PRO A 39 -28.93 10.16 -10.02
CA PRO A 39 -29.16 11.17 -9.00
C PRO A 39 -27.89 11.37 -8.15
N TRP A 40 -27.59 12.62 -7.81
CA TRP A 40 -26.46 12.96 -6.93
C TRP A 40 -26.92 13.90 -5.82
N LEU A 41 -26.84 13.42 -4.58
CA LEU A 41 -27.27 14.10 -3.36
C LEU A 41 -26.07 14.35 -2.44
N PRO A 42 -26.14 15.32 -1.51
CA PRO A 42 -25.04 15.60 -0.58
C PRO A 42 -24.65 14.40 0.29
N GLY A 43 -25.62 13.52 0.59
CA GLY A 43 -25.37 12.30 1.36
C GLY A 43 -24.51 11.27 0.63
N ASP A 44 -24.41 11.32 -0.70
CA ASP A 44 -23.61 10.38 -1.49
C ASP A 44 -22.09 10.59 -1.28
N TYR A 45 -21.65 11.78 -0.85
CA TYR A 45 -20.26 12.03 -0.43
C TYR A 45 -19.91 11.38 0.91
N LEU A 46 -20.91 11.09 1.74
CA LEU A 46 -20.74 10.54 3.08
C LEU A 46 -20.97 9.04 3.15
N ARG A 47 -21.52 8.44 2.08
CA ARG A 47 -21.65 6.99 1.99
C ARG A 47 -20.25 6.40 1.76
N PRO A 48 -19.80 5.47 2.62
CA PRO A 48 -18.59 4.71 2.34
C PRO A 48 -18.78 4.04 0.98
N SER A 49 -18.02 4.45 -0.05
CA SER A 49 -18.03 3.72 -1.30
C SER A 49 -17.52 2.32 -1.00
N HIS A 50 -18.22 1.29 -1.49
CA HIS A 50 -17.76 -0.10 -1.38
C HIS A 50 -16.43 -0.33 -2.12
N TYR A 51 -16.00 0.65 -2.91
CA TYR A 51 -14.78 0.67 -3.71
C TYR A 51 -13.81 1.69 -3.10
N TYR A 52 -12.73 1.18 -2.47
CA TYR A 52 -11.64 1.98 -1.92
C TYR A 52 -10.50 2.22 -2.95
N ASP A 53 -10.65 1.68 -4.17
CA ASP A 53 -9.70 1.82 -5.26
C ASP A 53 -10.43 1.93 -6.61
N LEU A 54 -9.94 2.76 -7.53
CA LEU A 54 -10.47 2.92 -8.90
C LEU A 54 -10.50 1.59 -9.67
N TRP A 55 -9.58 0.68 -9.33
CA TRP A 55 -9.47 -0.64 -9.95
C TRP A 55 -10.45 -1.68 -9.39
N SER A 56 -11.06 -1.41 -8.24
CA SER A 56 -12.11 -2.24 -7.64
C SER A 56 -13.52 -1.87 -8.13
N VAL A 57 -13.64 -0.73 -8.84
CA VAL A 57 -14.88 -0.26 -9.44
C VAL A 57 -15.25 -1.18 -10.63
N PRO A 58 -16.49 -1.68 -10.70
CA PRO A 58 -16.98 -2.42 -11.86
C PRO A 58 -16.75 -1.63 -13.16
N LYS A 59 -16.43 -2.33 -14.26
CA LYS A 59 -16.05 -1.66 -15.53
C LYS A 59 -17.15 -0.74 -16.07
N ASP A 60 -18.41 -1.03 -15.76
CA ASP A 60 -19.59 -0.23 -16.08
C ASP A 60 -19.69 1.07 -15.28
N GLU A 61 -19.04 1.15 -14.11
CA GLU A 61 -19.04 2.33 -13.25
C GLU A 61 -17.72 3.14 -13.32
N TYR A 62 -16.68 2.57 -13.92
CA TYR A 62 -15.35 3.18 -14.00
C TYR A 62 -15.38 4.58 -14.63
N SER A 63 -16.11 4.75 -15.75
CA SER A 63 -16.20 6.03 -16.46
C SER A 63 -16.83 7.12 -15.60
N PHE A 64 -17.83 6.79 -14.78
CA PHE A 64 -18.51 7.70 -13.88
C PHE A 64 -17.57 8.20 -12.77
N TYR A 65 -16.97 7.27 -12.02
CA TYR A 65 -16.08 7.63 -10.92
C TYR A 65 -14.80 8.32 -11.41
N ALA A 66 -14.19 7.87 -12.50
CA ALA A 66 -13.02 8.53 -13.08
C ALA A 66 -13.32 9.97 -13.51
N THR A 67 -14.49 10.22 -14.10
CA THR A 67 -14.92 11.58 -14.49
C THR A 67 -15.09 12.47 -13.27
N LEU A 68 -15.77 12.00 -12.21
CA LEU A 68 -15.94 12.76 -10.98
C LEU A 68 -14.60 13.02 -10.27
N THR A 69 -13.68 12.06 -10.24
CA THR A 69 -12.33 12.25 -9.70
C THR A 69 -11.57 13.30 -10.50
N ALA A 70 -11.58 13.23 -11.84
CA ALA A 70 -10.91 14.21 -12.70
C ALA A 70 -11.46 15.63 -12.49
N LEU A 71 -12.79 15.78 -12.40
CA LEU A 71 -13.45 17.05 -12.08
C LEU A 71 -13.12 17.56 -10.68
N SER A 72 -12.73 16.68 -9.75
CA SER A 72 -12.34 17.04 -8.39
C SER A 72 -10.94 17.64 -8.29
N VAL A 73 -10.02 17.28 -9.19
CA VAL A 73 -8.63 17.75 -9.17
C VAL A 73 -8.49 19.28 -9.06
N PRO A 74 -9.11 20.11 -9.93
CA PRO A 74 -8.96 21.56 -9.83
C PRO A 74 -9.52 22.13 -8.53
N PHE A 75 -10.62 21.58 -8.02
CA PHE A 75 -11.21 22.02 -6.75
C PHE A 75 -10.35 21.60 -5.55
N MET A 76 -9.74 20.42 -5.59
CA MET A 76 -8.77 19.99 -4.57
C MET A 76 -7.56 20.91 -4.56
N ILE A 77 -7.01 21.28 -5.72
CA ILE A 77 -5.87 22.21 -5.82
C ILE A 77 -6.23 23.57 -5.20
N CYS A 78 -7.37 24.15 -5.58
CA CYS A 78 -7.85 25.41 -5.02
C CYS A 78 -8.12 25.31 -3.51
N GLY A 79 -8.75 24.23 -3.05
CA GLY A 79 -9.05 23.97 -1.64
C GLY A 79 -7.78 23.87 -0.80
N LEU A 80 -6.82 23.04 -1.21
CA LEU A 80 -5.51 22.91 -0.57
C LEU A 80 -4.78 24.25 -0.49
N TRP A 81 -4.79 25.02 -1.59
CA TRP A 81 -4.16 26.32 -1.64
C TRP A 81 -4.78 27.30 -0.62
N LEU A 82 -6.10 27.36 -0.53
CA LEU A 82 -6.79 28.18 0.48
C LEU A 82 -6.49 27.70 1.90
N THR A 83 -6.50 26.39 2.14
CA THR A 83 -6.23 25.79 3.46
C THR A 83 -4.80 26.10 3.92
N ILE A 84 -3.80 25.96 3.04
CA ILE A 84 -2.40 26.31 3.35
C ILE A 84 -2.28 27.80 3.69
N ARG A 85 -2.92 28.68 2.90
CA ARG A 85 -2.92 30.13 3.19
C ARG A 85 -3.58 30.43 4.53
N ARG A 86 -4.71 29.78 4.83
CA ARG A 86 -5.42 29.99 6.09
C ARG A 86 -4.64 29.48 7.30
N LEU A 87 -3.97 28.34 7.17
CA LEU A 87 -3.06 27.80 8.18
C LEU A 87 -1.94 28.80 8.50
N ARG A 88 -1.31 29.36 7.47
CA ARG A 88 -0.31 30.44 7.62
C ARG A 88 -0.88 31.66 8.33
N ASP A 89 -2.06 32.14 7.92
CA ASP A 89 -2.74 33.27 8.59
C ASP A 89 -3.08 32.99 10.06
N ALA A 90 -3.35 31.73 10.41
CA ALA A 90 -3.63 31.28 11.78
C ALA A 90 -2.36 31.03 12.61
N GLY A 91 -1.17 31.08 12.00
CA GLY A 91 0.08 30.66 12.63
C GLY A 91 0.14 29.15 12.93
N LEU A 92 -0.69 28.36 12.23
CA LEU A 92 -0.71 26.90 12.31
C LEU A 92 0.18 26.29 11.24
N PRO A 93 0.82 25.15 11.52
CA PRO A 93 1.72 24.53 10.57
C PRO A 93 0.96 23.94 9.36
N PRO A 94 1.54 24.00 8.15
CA PRO A 94 0.94 23.44 6.94
C PRO A 94 0.67 21.93 6.98
N TRP A 95 1.26 21.16 7.90
CA TRP A 95 1.05 19.71 8.01
C TRP A 95 -0.36 19.31 8.48
N PHE A 96 -1.21 20.25 8.91
CA PHE A 96 -2.63 19.95 9.07
C PHE A 96 -3.37 19.84 7.73
N CYS A 97 -2.73 20.22 6.62
CA CYS A 97 -3.33 20.19 5.29
C CYS A 97 -3.85 18.80 4.85
N PRO A 98 -3.20 17.65 5.15
CA PRO A 98 -3.75 16.33 4.84
C PRO A 98 -5.11 16.03 5.50
N LEU A 99 -5.48 16.73 6.59
CA LEU A 99 -6.84 16.62 7.17
C LEU A 99 -7.93 17.04 6.19
N PHE A 100 -7.58 17.80 5.14
CA PHE A 100 -8.46 18.12 4.02
C PHE A 100 -8.99 16.87 3.30
N PHE A 101 -8.23 15.78 3.26
CA PHE A 101 -8.62 14.56 2.57
C PHE A 101 -9.37 13.55 3.44
N VAL A 102 -9.50 13.82 4.74
CA VAL A 102 -10.20 12.92 5.66
C VAL A 102 -11.68 13.31 5.71
N PRO A 103 -12.62 12.44 5.27
CA PRO A 103 -14.05 12.72 5.32
C PRO A 103 -14.52 13.06 6.74
N LEU A 104 -15.49 13.96 6.87
CA LEU A 104 -16.01 14.53 8.14
C LEU A 104 -15.00 15.38 8.94
N LEU A 105 -13.77 14.90 9.10
CA LEU A 105 -12.70 15.62 9.79
C LEU A 105 -12.30 16.89 9.04
N ASN A 106 -12.32 16.86 7.70
CA ASN A 106 -12.16 18.06 6.87
C ASN A 106 -13.21 19.14 7.19
N LEU A 107 -14.48 18.76 7.42
CA LEU A 107 -15.55 19.72 7.73
C LEU A 107 -15.32 20.38 9.10
N LEU A 108 -14.97 19.57 10.11
CA LEU A 108 -14.61 20.06 11.43
C LEU A 108 -13.37 20.98 11.37
N PHE A 109 -12.35 20.56 10.63
CA PHE A 109 -11.12 21.31 10.43
C PHE A 109 -11.36 22.65 9.73
N PHE A 110 -12.19 22.67 8.68
CA PHE A 110 -12.63 23.89 8.01
C PHE A 110 -13.36 24.83 8.98
N ALA A 111 -14.31 24.31 9.77
CA ALA A 111 -15.05 25.11 10.75
C ALA A 111 -14.13 25.73 11.82
N ILE A 112 -13.17 24.97 12.34
CA ILE A 112 -12.16 25.46 13.29
C ILE A 112 -11.35 26.60 12.66
N LEU A 113 -10.83 26.41 11.45
CA LEU A 113 -10.04 27.44 10.76
C LEU A 113 -10.86 28.70 10.45
N CYS A 114 -12.17 28.61 10.22
CA CYS A 114 -13.04 29.78 10.04
C CYS A 114 -13.17 30.62 11.33
N VAL A 115 -13.20 29.98 12.50
CA VAL A 115 -13.40 30.66 13.79
C VAL A 115 -12.09 31.19 14.38
N MET A 116 -10.97 30.49 14.17
CA MET A 116 -9.67 30.85 14.73
C MET A 116 -9.27 32.30 14.38
N LYS A 117 -8.82 33.08 15.36
CA LYS A 117 -8.33 34.43 15.07
C LYS A 117 -7.04 34.35 14.25
N ALA A 118 -6.90 35.23 13.25
CA ALA A 118 -5.61 35.42 12.61
C ALA A 118 -4.62 35.97 13.65
N ARG A 119 -3.37 35.51 13.64
CA ARG A 119 -2.37 36.06 14.54
C ARG A 119 -2.03 37.46 14.03
N GLY A 120 -2.52 38.49 14.73
CA GLY A 120 -2.08 39.85 14.46
C GLY A 120 -0.56 39.93 14.66
N LYS A 121 0.15 40.61 13.75
CA LYS A 121 1.50 41.11 14.04
C LYS A 121 1.42 41.82 15.39
N ALA A 122 2.26 41.43 16.35
CA ALA A 122 2.22 42.04 17.68
C ALA A 122 2.36 43.57 17.55
N PRO A 123 1.60 44.39 18.29
CA PRO A 123 1.69 45.86 18.24
C PRO A 123 2.99 46.46 18.78
N GLY A 124 4.10 45.71 18.78
CA GLY A 124 5.40 46.12 19.30
C GLY A 124 6.51 46.19 18.24
N ASP A 125 6.38 45.49 17.11
CA ASP A 125 7.48 45.36 16.13
C ASP A 125 7.57 46.52 15.12
N SER A 126 6.59 47.43 15.09
CA SER A 126 6.59 48.57 14.15
C SER A 126 6.83 49.93 14.82
N ILE A 127 6.77 50.03 16.15
CA ILE A 127 6.88 51.33 16.84
C ILE A 127 8.33 51.68 17.17
N LEU A 128 9.23 50.70 17.22
CA LEU A 128 10.63 50.93 17.57
C LEU A 128 11.49 51.45 16.40
N PHE A 129 11.06 51.26 15.15
CA PHE A 129 11.84 51.66 13.97
C PHE A 129 11.52 53.07 13.45
N ASP A 130 10.34 53.60 13.76
CA ASP A 130 9.92 54.95 13.32
C ASP A 130 10.34 56.07 14.30
N SER A 131 10.92 55.73 15.46
CA SER A 131 11.25 56.68 16.54
C SER A 131 12.74 56.83 16.84
N LEU A 132 13.62 56.25 16.01
CA LEU A 132 15.07 56.42 16.13
C LEU A 132 15.56 57.53 15.19
N PRO A 133 16.38 58.49 15.66
CA PRO A 133 16.97 59.50 14.79
C PRO A 133 17.82 58.82 13.69
N PRO A 134 17.94 59.40 12.48
CA PRO A 134 18.63 58.80 11.33
C PRO A 134 20.11 58.44 11.59
N ASP A 135 20.67 58.98 12.68
CA ASP A 135 22.08 58.95 13.02
C ASP A 135 22.42 57.81 14.01
N ALA A 136 21.42 57.03 14.45
CA ALA A 136 21.57 56.00 15.48
C ALA A 136 22.13 54.65 14.97
N PHE A 137 22.38 54.51 13.66
CA PHE A 137 23.00 53.30 13.10
C PHE A 137 24.51 53.51 12.97
N PRO A 138 25.35 52.90 13.83
CA PRO A 138 26.78 52.84 13.55
C PRO A 138 26.96 52.13 12.20
N ALA A 139 27.71 52.77 11.30
CA ALA A 139 28.15 52.19 10.03
C ALA A 139 29.19 51.08 10.31
N GLY A 140 28.74 49.98 10.91
CA GLY A 140 29.47 48.73 10.96
C GLY A 140 28.99 47.87 9.81
N GLU A 141 29.91 47.42 8.97
CA GLU A 141 29.66 46.35 8.01
C GLU A 141 28.96 45.17 8.72
N PRO A 142 28.02 44.47 8.05
CA PRO A 142 27.37 43.32 8.67
C PRO A 142 28.44 42.29 9.02
N GLU A 143 28.72 42.12 10.32
CA GLU A 143 29.58 41.03 10.75
C GLU A 143 28.98 39.71 10.23
N PRO A 144 29.77 38.89 9.53
CA PRO A 144 29.31 37.56 9.15
C PRO A 144 28.98 36.83 10.44
N MET A 145 27.80 36.19 10.50
CA MET A 145 27.39 35.30 11.58
C MET A 145 28.40 34.15 11.75
N ALA A 146 29.51 34.43 12.43
CA ALA A 146 30.48 33.48 12.93
C ALA A 146 29.96 33.04 14.31
N GLY A 147 29.59 31.75 14.46
CA GLY A 147 29.29 31.26 15.80
C GLY A 147 28.49 29.97 15.97
N LYS A 148 28.16 29.22 14.92
CA LYS A 148 27.93 27.77 15.07
C LYS A 148 28.89 27.06 14.13
N THR A 149 30.08 26.77 14.63
CA THR A 149 31.01 25.86 13.96
C THR A 149 30.23 24.60 13.61
N ALA A 150 30.26 24.21 12.33
CA ALA A 150 29.70 22.93 11.92
C ALA A 150 30.31 21.85 12.82
N PRO A 151 29.51 20.98 13.44
CA PRO A 151 30.05 19.95 14.32
C PRO A 151 31.07 19.12 13.55
N PRO A 152 32.12 18.62 14.21
CA PRO A 152 33.12 17.79 13.56
C PRO A 152 32.44 16.62 12.83
N PRO A 153 33.05 16.08 11.75
CA PRO A 153 32.44 15.02 10.93
C PRO A 153 31.98 13.79 11.75
N SER A 154 32.59 13.55 12.93
CA SER A 154 32.14 12.55 13.91
C SER A 154 30.74 12.82 14.46
N GLY A 155 30.40 14.07 14.78
CA GLY A 155 29.06 14.47 15.23
C GLY A 155 28.00 14.23 14.17
N ARG A 156 28.36 14.44 12.89
CA ARG A 156 27.46 14.21 11.76
C ARG A 156 27.06 12.75 11.58
N PHE A 157 28.00 11.82 11.81
CA PHE A 157 27.74 10.39 11.76
C PHE A 157 26.88 9.93 12.94
N ILE A 158 27.19 10.41 14.15
CA ILE A 158 26.42 10.07 15.37
C ILE A 158 24.95 10.50 15.23
N THR A 159 24.68 11.70 14.72
CA THR A 159 23.30 12.15 14.49
C THR A 159 22.55 11.26 13.49
N ALA A 160 23.22 10.82 12.42
CA ALA A 160 22.62 9.92 11.43
C ALA A 160 22.32 8.54 12.03
N VAL A 161 23.27 7.95 12.77
CA VAL A 161 23.07 6.66 13.45
C VAL A 161 21.94 6.75 14.48
N ARG A 162 21.89 7.83 15.25
CA ARG A 162 20.80 8.07 16.22
C ARG A 162 19.44 8.18 15.54
N ALA A 163 19.35 8.95 14.45
CA ALA A 163 18.12 9.09 13.69
C ALA A 163 17.63 7.76 13.12
N ILE A 164 18.52 7.03 12.44
CA ILE A 164 18.25 5.70 11.88
C ILE A 164 17.80 4.73 12.99
N GLY A 165 18.54 4.67 14.11
CA GLY A 165 18.26 3.77 15.22
C GLY A 165 16.88 4.02 15.86
N ILE A 166 16.56 5.29 16.15
CA ILE A 166 15.26 5.66 16.74
C ILE A 166 14.13 5.34 15.77
N THR A 167 14.25 5.73 14.50
CA THR A 167 13.21 5.49 13.50
C THR A 167 13.05 3.99 13.20
N ALA A 168 14.14 3.22 13.16
CA ALA A 168 14.07 1.78 12.95
C ALA A 168 13.44 1.03 14.13
N ALA A 169 13.78 1.38 15.38
CA ALA A 169 13.18 0.77 16.56
C ALA A 169 11.65 0.98 16.59
N LEU A 170 11.24 2.20 16.28
CA LEU A 170 9.83 2.56 16.15
C LEU A 170 9.14 1.84 14.99
N GLY A 171 9.81 1.76 13.84
CA GLY A 171 9.36 1.00 12.67
C GLY A 171 9.10 -0.47 12.98
N LEU A 172 10.04 -1.11 13.68
CA LEU A 172 9.92 -2.49 14.14
C LEU A 172 8.77 -2.67 15.11
N LEU A 173 8.57 -1.72 16.04
CA LEU A 173 7.45 -1.75 16.99
C LEU A 173 6.10 -1.64 16.26
N LEU A 174 5.99 -0.76 15.28
CA LEU A 174 4.78 -0.60 14.47
C LEU A 174 4.52 -1.81 13.58
N ALA A 175 5.57 -2.36 12.97
CA ALA A 175 5.47 -3.58 12.17
C ALA A 175 5.03 -4.77 13.03
N PHE A 176 5.62 -4.93 14.21
CA PHE A 176 5.20 -5.95 15.19
C PHE A 176 3.74 -5.75 15.64
N PHE A 177 3.34 -4.52 15.93
CA PHE A 177 1.96 -4.21 16.29
C PHE A 177 0.97 -4.58 15.16
N GLY A 178 1.26 -4.20 13.92
CA GLY A 178 0.42 -4.53 12.78
C GLY A 178 0.38 -6.03 12.45
N ALA A 179 1.54 -6.65 12.29
CA ALA A 179 1.67 -8.01 11.78
C ALA A 179 1.44 -9.09 12.86
N SER A 180 1.89 -8.86 14.10
CA SER A 180 1.84 -9.87 15.17
C SER A 180 0.67 -9.66 16.13
N VAL A 181 0.33 -8.41 16.48
CA VAL A 181 -0.77 -8.12 17.41
C VAL A 181 -2.10 -8.06 16.67
N LEU A 182 -2.23 -7.16 15.69
CA LEU A 182 -3.47 -7.00 14.92
C LEU A 182 -3.65 -8.07 13.85
N LYS A 183 -2.56 -8.71 13.39
CA LYS A 183 -2.57 -9.64 12.26
C LYS A 183 -3.25 -9.01 11.03
N THR A 184 -2.97 -7.73 10.79
CA THR A 184 -3.56 -6.97 9.69
C THR A 184 -2.45 -6.46 8.78
N TYR A 185 -2.47 -6.95 7.54
CA TYR A 185 -1.51 -6.59 6.49
C TYR A 185 -2.13 -5.52 5.58
N GLY A 186 -2.44 -4.38 6.20
CA GLY A 186 -3.21 -3.26 5.65
C GLY A 186 -2.37 -2.11 5.08
N VAL A 187 -3.04 -1.00 4.73
CA VAL A 187 -2.43 0.24 4.26
C VAL A 187 -1.52 0.82 5.33
N GLY A 188 -1.89 0.74 6.62
CA GLY A 188 -1.05 1.24 7.70
C GLY A 188 0.33 0.56 7.72
N LEU A 189 0.36 -0.77 7.56
CA LEU A 189 1.59 -1.56 7.58
C LEU A 189 2.42 -1.39 6.31
N PHE A 190 1.80 -1.56 5.13
CA PHE A 190 2.55 -1.58 3.87
C PHE A 190 2.79 -0.22 3.26
N LEU A 191 1.91 0.75 3.49
CA LEU A 191 2.04 2.10 2.95
C LEU A 191 2.56 3.09 4.00
N GLY A 192 1.93 3.07 5.17
CA GLY A 192 2.22 4.03 6.22
C GLY A 192 3.60 3.85 6.85
N VAL A 193 3.97 2.63 7.26
CA VAL A 193 5.26 2.38 7.92
C VAL A 193 6.44 2.80 7.03
N PRO A 194 6.61 2.31 5.77
CA PRO A 194 7.77 2.68 4.96
C PRO A 194 7.87 4.18 4.67
N PHE A 195 6.73 4.84 4.43
CA PHE A 195 6.68 6.29 4.27
C PHE A 195 7.16 7.02 5.55
N CYS A 196 6.65 6.61 6.71
CA CYS A 196 7.07 7.16 8.01
C CYS A 196 8.56 6.92 8.29
N LEU A 197 9.12 5.77 7.90
CA LEU A 197 10.56 5.50 8.03
C LEU A 197 11.39 6.53 7.25
N GLY A 198 11.04 6.80 6.00
CA GLY A 198 11.72 7.81 5.19
C GLY A 198 11.56 9.24 5.73
N LEU A 199 10.34 9.57 6.16
CA LEU A 199 10.00 10.88 6.69
C LEU A 199 10.74 11.18 8.00
N PHE A 200 10.60 10.31 9.01
CA PHE A 200 11.14 10.56 10.35
C PHE A 200 12.66 10.45 10.40
N SER A 201 13.27 9.52 9.65
CA SER A 201 14.73 9.45 9.56
C SER A 201 15.32 10.75 9.01
N THR A 202 14.68 11.34 7.99
CA THR A 202 15.08 12.63 7.41
C THR A 202 14.91 13.78 8.40
N LEU A 203 13.76 13.86 9.06
CA LEU A 203 13.48 14.94 10.00
C LEU A 203 14.43 14.89 11.20
N LEU A 204 14.59 13.72 11.84
CA LEU A 204 15.51 13.54 12.97
C LEU A 204 16.96 13.82 12.59
N MET A 205 17.40 13.40 11.40
CA MET A 205 18.78 13.63 10.96
C MET A 205 19.07 15.11 10.65
N THR A 206 18.06 15.87 10.21
CA THR A 206 18.19 17.28 9.82
C THR A 206 17.79 18.29 10.91
N GLN A 207 17.43 17.80 12.10
CA GLN A 207 17.08 18.62 13.26
C GLN A 207 18.19 19.60 13.65
N ASP A 208 19.41 19.08 13.80
CA ASP A 208 20.54 19.86 14.32
C ASP A 208 21.26 20.62 13.20
N GLU A 209 21.32 20.06 11.99
CA GLU A 209 22.08 20.62 10.87
C GLU A 209 21.39 20.33 9.52
N PRO A 210 21.34 21.28 8.57
CA PRO A 210 20.86 20.99 7.22
C PRO A 210 21.74 19.93 6.54
N ARG A 211 21.11 18.92 5.94
CA ARG A 211 21.77 17.88 5.13
C ARG A 211 21.29 17.94 3.70
N GLY A 212 22.12 17.50 2.77
CA GLY A 212 21.72 17.38 1.37
C GLY A 212 20.74 16.22 1.15
N PHE A 213 19.89 16.33 0.12
CA PHE A 213 18.88 15.33 -0.20
C PHE A 213 19.43 13.90 -0.32
N GLY A 214 20.59 13.72 -0.97
CA GLY A 214 21.21 12.41 -1.13
C GLY A 214 21.58 11.74 0.20
N GLN A 215 21.99 12.52 1.21
CA GLN A 215 22.27 12.00 2.55
C GLN A 215 20.98 11.58 3.26
N CYS A 216 19.90 12.36 3.12
CA CYS A 216 18.59 12.00 3.67
C CYS A 216 18.03 10.75 3.02
N LEU A 217 18.19 10.61 1.70
CA LEU A 217 17.79 9.41 0.98
C LEU A 217 18.59 8.20 1.46
N ALA A 218 19.91 8.30 1.57
CA ALA A 218 20.74 7.22 2.10
C ALA A 218 20.30 6.80 3.52
N ALA A 219 20.00 7.76 4.39
CA ALA A 219 19.51 7.47 5.74
C ALA A 219 18.12 6.81 5.75
N GLY A 220 17.19 7.26 4.91
CA GLY A 220 15.87 6.65 4.77
C GLY A 220 15.93 5.21 4.27
N MET A 221 16.74 4.97 3.23
CA MET A 221 16.95 3.63 2.69
C MET A 221 17.70 2.71 3.67
N ALA A 222 18.69 3.24 4.39
CA ALA A 222 19.37 2.52 5.46
C ALA A 222 18.41 2.16 6.60
N THR A 223 17.51 3.07 6.99
CA THR A 223 16.48 2.80 8.00
C THR A 223 15.56 1.66 7.55
N LEU A 224 15.08 1.71 6.30
CA LEU A 224 14.26 0.64 5.72
C LEU A 224 15.01 -0.71 5.73
N ALA A 225 16.28 -0.72 5.33
CA ALA A 225 17.10 -1.92 5.35
C ALA A 225 17.31 -2.48 6.77
N VAL A 226 17.58 -1.61 7.76
CA VAL A 226 17.73 -2.00 9.17
C VAL A 226 16.42 -2.59 9.71
N VAL A 227 15.27 -2.00 9.38
CA VAL A 227 13.96 -2.58 9.74
C VAL A 227 13.76 -3.94 9.08
N GLY A 228 14.04 -4.09 7.78
CA GLY A 228 13.96 -5.37 7.09
C GLY A 228 14.85 -6.45 7.71
N VAL A 229 16.10 -6.12 8.02
CA VAL A 229 17.03 -7.02 8.73
C VAL A 229 16.52 -7.33 10.14
N GLY A 230 15.95 -6.35 10.85
CA GLY A 230 15.36 -6.55 12.16
C GLY A 230 14.17 -7.52 12.13
N LEU A 231 13.29 -7.42 11.13
CA LEU A 231 12.17 -8.34 10.94
C LEU A 231 12.66 -9.78 10.67
N LEU A 232 13.73 -9.94 9.87
CA LEU A 232 14.37 -11.24 9.64
C LEU A 232 15.02 -11.80 10.90
N ALA A 233 15.78 -10.97 11.63
CA ALA A 233 16.48 -11.37 12.85
C ALA A 233 15.51 -11.80 13.96
N LEU A 234 14.32 -11.17 14.01
CA LEU A 234 13.23 -11.51 14.92
C LEU A 234 12.32 -12.63 14.38
N SER A 235 12.56 -13.12 13.15
CA SER A 235 11.77 -14.16 12.49
C SER A 235 10.27 -13.84 12.40
N LEU A 236 9.95 -12.54 12.29
CA LEU A 236 8.59 -12.04 12.11
C LEU A 236 8.14 -12.12 10.66
N GLU A 237 9.09 -11.98 9.73
CA GLU A 237 8.88 -12.05 8.28
C GLU A 237 9.95 -12.94 7.65
N GLY A 238 9.65 -13.46 6.45
CA GLY A 238 10.60 -14.22 5.64
C GLY A 238 11.36 -13.37 4.63
N LEU A 239 12.52 -13.86 4.18
CA LEU A 239 13.34 -13.12 3.21
C LEU A 239 12.61 -12.89 1.90
N TYR A 240 11.89 -13.88 1.37
CA TYR A 240 11.27 -13.73 0.05
C TYR A 240 10.06 -12.79 0.10
N CYS A 241 9.22 -12.86 1.14
CA CYS A 241 8.16 -11.88 1.36
C CYS A 241 8.70 -10.45 1.56
N LEU A 242 9.85 -10.26 2.23
CA LEU A 242 10.47 -8.94 2.31
C LEU A 242 10.99 -8.45 0.95
N LEU A 243 11.57 -9.35 0.14
CA LEU A 243 11.98 -9.01 -1.23
C LEU A 243 10.78 -8.66 -2.10
N MET A 244 9.65 -9.34 -1.92
CA MET A 244 8.38 -8.99 -2.57
C MET A 244 7.85 -7.64 -2.08
N ALA A 245 7.97 -7.29 -0.80
CA ALA A 245 7.51 -6.00 -0.29
C ALA A 245 8.45 -4.82 -0.60
N ALA A 246 9.74 -5.10 -0.82
CA ALA A 246 10.79 -4.08 -0.95
C ALA A 246 10.53 -3.03 -2.04
N PRO A 247 10.08 -3.36 -3.27
CA PRO A 247 9.86 -2.36 -4.31
C PRO A 247 8.88 -1.26 -3.89
N VAL A 248 7.76 -1.64 -3.28
CA VAL A 248 6.75 -0.69 -2.79
C VAL A 248 7.28 0.09 -1.60
N ALA A 249 7.92 -0.59 -0.65
CA ALA A 249 8.47 0.05 0.54
C ALA A 249 9.56 1.08 0.20
N MET A 250 10.43 0.79 -0.77
CA MET A 250 11.50 1.68 -1.24
C MET A 250 10.93 2.96 -1.88
N VAL A 251 9.92 2.83 -2.75
CA VAL A 251 9.27 3.99 -3.39
C VAL A 251 8.60 4.90 -2.35
N LEU A 252 7.94 4.30 -1.36
CA LEU A 252 7.27 5.05 -0.30
C LEU A 252 8.24 5.67 0.69
N ALA A 253 9.33 4.97 1.03
CA ALA A 253 10.40 5.53 1.84
C ALA A 253 11.04 6.74 1.12
N TRP A 254 11.29 6.64 -0.19
CA TRP A 254 11.73 7.78 -0.99
C TRP A 254 10.75 8.94 -0.94
N ALA A 255 9.43 8.68 -1.08
CA ALA A 255 8.41 9.72 -0.98
C ALA A 255 8.38 10.38 0.42
N GLY A 256 8.56 9.58 1.47
CA GLY A 256 8.71 10.05 2.84
C GLY A 256 9.93 10.95 3.02
N VAL A 257 11.09 10.55 2.47
CA VAL A 257 12.31 11.36 2.46
C VAL A 257 12.08 12.69 1.72
N ALA A 258 11.48 12.64 0.53
CA ALA A 258 11.18 13.83 -0.26
C ALA A 258 10.27 14.80 0.49
N MET A 259 9.23 14.29 1.16
CA MET A 259 8.37 15.09 2.02
C MET A 259 9.13 15.68 3.21
N GLY A 260 9.91 14.88 3.94
CA GLY A 260 10.71 15.34 5.07
C GLY A 260 11.71 16.42 4.68
N TYR A 261 12.33 16.28 3.51
CA TYR A 261 13.25 17.25 2.95
C TYR A 261 12.54 18.54 2.53
N ALA A 262 11.37 18.45 1.89
CA ALA A 262 10.55 19.61 1.53
C ALA A 262 10.07 20.38 2.77
N ILE A 263 9.68 19.67 3.83
CA ILE A 263 9.33 20.26 5.14
C ILE A 263 10.50 21.04 5.73
N ARG A 264 11.73 20.53 5.57
CA ARG A 264 12.95 21.22 6.04
C ARG A 264 13.28 22.47 5.22
N LEU A 265 13.05 22.44 3.91
CA LEU A 265 13.26 23.57 3.03
C LEU A 265 12.22 24.69 3.23
N ALA A 266 11.06 24.37 3.79
CA ALA A 266 10.08 25.38 4.15
C ALA A 266 10.64 26.28 5.26
N GLU A 267 10.63 27.60 5.03
CA GLU A 267 11.18 28.64 5.92
C GLU A 267 10.60 28.60 7.35
N ASP A 268 9.43 27.97 7.55
CA ASP A 268 8.74 27.79 8.83
C ASP A 268 9.28 26.64 9.71
N TYR A 269 10.28 25.87 9.26
CA TYR A 269 10.79 24.71 10.02
C TYR A 269 11.35 25.07 11.40
N GLN A 270 12.04 26.21 11.52
CA GLN A 270 12.56 26.69 12.82
C GLN A 270 11.43 27.06 13.80
N TYR A 271 10.26 27.48 13.28
CA TYR A 271 9.07 27.77 14.09
C TYR A 271 8.32 26.49 14.48
N ALA A 272 8.28 25.47 13.62
CA ALA A 272 7.73 24.16 13.94
C ALA A 272 8.60 23.35 14.94
N GLN A 273 9.93 23.53 14.90
CA GLN A 273 10.88 22.86 15.80
C GLN A 273 10.72 23.28 17.27
N SER A 274 10.27 24.51 17.55
CA SER A 274 10.04 24.99 18.92
C SER A 274 8.79 24.38 19.57
N HIS A 275 7.93 23.70 18.80
CA HIS A 275 6.74 23.02 19.29
C HIS A 275 6.89 21.51 19.03
N GLY A 276 7.66 20.81 19.87
CA GLY A 276 7.97 19.37 19.77
C GLY A 276 6.77 18.42 19.65
N SER A 277 5.55 18.92 19.83
CA SER A 277 4.27 18.26 19.55
C SER A 277 4.05 17.95 18.04
N PHE A 278 4.73 18.67 17.14
CA PHE A 278 4.54 18.58 15.68
C PHE A 278 4.82 17.19 15.08
N PHE A 279 5.81 16.46 15.59
CA PHE A 279 6.23 15.17 15.02
C PHE A 279 5.58 13.96 15.70
N GLY A 280 5.13 14.09 16.96
CA GLY A 280 4.52 12.99 17.72
C GLY A 280 3.12 12.61 17.21
N VAL A 281 2.34 13.58 16.72
CA VAL A 281 0.94 13.35 16.31
C VAL A 281 0.85 12.48 15.05
N GLY A 282 1.65 12.73 14.02
CA GLY A 282 1.64 11.93 12.78
C GLY A 282 2.02 10.47 13.02
N LEU A 283 2.91 10.23 13.99
CA LEU A 283 3.33 8.88 14.39
C LEU A 283 2.26 8.15 15.20
N LEU A 284 1.57 8.85 16.11
CA LEU A 284 0.48 8.30 16.93
C LEU A 284 -0.76 7.95 16.10
N MET A 285 -0.95 8.60 14.95
CA MET A 285 -2.07 8.30 14.04
C MET A 285 -1.89 6.95 13.33
N LEU A 286 -0.67 6.46 13.15
CA LEU A 286 -0.46 5.22 12.38
C LEU A 286 -1.00 3.96 13.09
N PRO A 287 -0.74 3.72 14.38
CA PRO A 287 -1.42 2.66 15.13
C PRO A 287 -2.94 2.79 15.10
N ALA A 288 -3.48 4.01 15.14
CA ALA A 288 -4.92 4.25 15.08
C ALA A 288 -5.51 3.86 13.71
N ILE A 289 -4.80 4.17 12.61
CA ILE A 289 -5.17 3.72 11.27
C ILE A 289 -5.14 2.19 11.22
N MET A 290 -4.07 1.54 11.69
CA MET A 290 -3.97 0.08 11.68
C MET A 290 -5.09 -0.58 12.50
N ALA A 291 -5.41 -0.03 13.67
CA ALA A 291 -6.51 -0.51 14.51
C ALA A 291 -7.88 -0.30 13.86
N TYR A 292 -8.06 0.82 13.17
CA TYR A 292 -9.27 1.09 12.38
C TYR A 292 -9.41 0.10 11.23
N GLU A 293 -8.33 -0.16 10.47
CA GLU A 293 -8.31 -1.17 9.40
C GLU A 293 -8.62 -2.57 9.91
N HIS A 294 -8.10 -2.95 11.07
CA HIS A 294 -8.42 -4.23 11.71
C HIS A 294 -9.92 -4.38 11.99
N GLY A 295 -10.59 -3.29 12.37
CA GLY A 295 -12.04 -3.28 12.60
C GLY A 295 -12.88 -3.29 11.31
N LEU A 296 -12.29 -3.03 10.14
CA LEU A 296 -13.00 -3.08 8.87
C LEU A 296 -13.05 -4.52 8.35
N ASN A 297 -14.23 -5.13 8.42
CA ASN A 297 -14.53 -6.36 7.67
C ASN A 297 -14.58 -6.04 6.18
N SER A 298 -13.43 -6.13 5.52
CA SER A 298 -13.34 -5.97 4.06
C SER A 298 -13.95 -7.21 3.39
N ASN A 299 -15.02 -7.04 2.63
CA ASN A 299 -15.44 -8.07 1.68
C ASN A 299 -14.31 -8.28 0.68
N LEU A 300 -13.62 -9.41 0.77
CA LEU A 300 -12.51 -9.71 -0.12
C LEU A 300 -13.09 -10.13 -1.47
N PRO A 301 -12.73 -9.47 -2.58
CA PRO A 301 -13.14 -9.92 -3.89
C PRO A 301 -12.59 -11.33 -4.15
N LEU A 302 -13.43 -12.18 -4.74
CA LEU A 302 -12.99 -13.46 -5.26
C LEU A 302 -12.23 -13.22 -6.56
N LEU A 303 -10.92 -13.47 -6.52
CA LEU A 303 -10.01 -13.35 -7.66
C LEU A 303 -9.94 -14.67 -8.41
N GLU A 304 -9.62 -14.59 -9.71
CA GLU A 304 -9.58 -15.74 -10.61
C GLU A 304 -8.30 -15.72 -11.45
N VAL A 305 -7.63 -16.87 -11.54
CA VAL A 305 -6.48 -17.09 -12.43
C VAL A 305 -6.78 -18.27 -13.34
N LYS A 306 -6.58 -18.07 -14.64
CA LYS A 306 -6.74 -19.10 -15.67
C LYS A 306 -5.42 -19.39 -16.37
N SER A 307 -5.19 -20.64 -16.72
CA SER A 307 -4.00 -21.06 -17.48
C SER A 307 -4.37 -22.24 -18.35
N SER A 308 -3.86 -22.29 -19.58
CA SER A 308 -4.24 -23.35 -20.51
C SER A 308 -3.07 -23.84 -21.35
N VAL A 309 -3.09 -25.13 -21.68
CA VAL A 309 -2.15 -25.77 -22.62
C VAL A 309 -2.93 -26.56 -23.68
N CYS A 310 -2.35 -26.70 -24.87
CA CYS A 310 -2.84 -27.63 -25.88
C CYS A 310 -2.04 -28.93 -25.82
N ILE A 311 -2.75 -30.06 -25.82
CA ILE A 311 -2.22 -31.41 -25.63
C ILE A 311 -2.57 -32.25 -26.86
N ARG A 312 -1.57 -32.92 -27.45
CA ARG A 312 -1.73 -33.85 -28.58
C ARG A 312 -2.24 -35.21 -28.13
N ALA A 313 -3.41 -35.21 -27.50
CA ALA A 313 -4.11 -36.41 -27.07
C ALA A 313 -5.63 -36.15 -27.06
N LYS A 314 -6.42 -37.23 -27.14
CA LYS A 314 -7.89 -37.15 -27.04
C LYS A 314 -8.33 -36.80 -25.60
N PRO A 315 -9.51 -36.18 -25.41
CA PRO A 315 -9.99 -35.79 -24.08
C PRO A 315 -10.00 -36.93 -23.07
N ASP A 316 -10.39 -38.15 -23.48
CA ASP A 316 -10.43 -39.33 -22.61
C ASP A 316 -9.05 -39.74 -22.05
N VAL A 317 -7.98 -39.47 -22.81
CA VAL A 317 -6.60 -39.76 -22.38
C VAL A 317 -6.14 -38.70 -21.39
N VAL A 318 -6.42 -37.43 -21.67
CA VAL A 318 -6.09 -36.30 -20.80
C VAL A 318 -6.87 -36.39 -19.49
N TRP A 319 -8.15 -36.78 -19.53
CA TRP A 319 -9.03 -36.90 -18.37
C TRP A 319 -8.44 -37.80 -17.27
N LYS A 320 -7.84 -38.94 -17.67
CA LYS A 320 -7.21 -39.87 -16.72
C LYS A 320 -6.07 -39.22 -15.93
N GLN A 321 -5.31 -38.32 -16.55
CA GLN A 321 -4.20 -37.57 -15.92
C GLN A 321 -4.69 -36.37 -15.11
N VAL A 322 -5.88 -35.83 -15.41
CA VAL A 322 -6.47 -34.70 -14.67
C VAL A 322 -6.97 -35.13 -13.29
N ILE A 323 -7.63 -36.29 -13.23
CA ILE A 323 -8.18 -36.87 -11.99
C ILE A 323 -7.05 -37.11 -10.98
N ALA A 324 -6.02 -37.83 -11.39
CA ALA A 324 -4.85 -38.16 -10.61
C ALA A 324 -3.63 -38.21 -11.53
N PHE A 325 -2.49 -37.72 -11.05
CA PHE A 325 -1.23 -37.78 -11.79
C PHE A 325 -0.12 -38.27 -10.85
N PRO A 326 0.87 -39.01 -11.40
CA PRO A 326 1.98 -39.55 -10.63
C PRO A 326 2.92 -38.44 -10.14
N GLU A 327 4.02 -38.83 -9.51
CA GLU A 327 4.99 -37.87 -9.00
C GLU A 327 5.64 -37.04 -10.13
N ILE A 328 5.50 -35.72 -10.02
CA ILE A 328 6.13 -34.74 -10.91
C ILE A 328 7.61 -34.64 -10.53
N PRO A 329 8.55 -34.72 -11.49
CA PRO A 329 9.96 -34.50 -11.24
C PRO A 329 10.25 -33.18 -10.52
N ALA A 330 11.39 -33.14 -9.80
CA ALA A 330 11.82 -31.98 -9.04
C ALA A 330 11.77 -30.69 -9.89
N PRO A 331 11.33 -29.56 -9.31
CA PRO A 331 11.15 -28.33 -10.07
C PRO A 331 12.46 -27.79 -10.62
N THR A 332 12.45 -27.45 -11.91
CA THR A 332 13.55 -26.71 -12.57
C THR A 332 13.38 -25.21 -12.44
N ASP A 333 12.17 -24.75 -12.15
CA ASP A 333 11.81 -23.34 -11.98
C ASP A 333 12.52 -22.70 -10.79
N TRP A 334 13.04 -21.49 -10.98
CA TRP A 334 13.67 -20.72 -9.91
C TRP A 334 12.68 -20.36 -8.80
N LEU A 335 11.39 -20.17 -9.14
CA LEU A 335 10.35 -19.77 -8.19
C LEU A 335 10.19 -20.80 -7.08
N PHE A 336 10.21 -22.08 -7.41
CA PHE A 336 10.03 -23.17 -6.44
C PHE A 336 11.27 -23.40 -5.56
N ARG A 337 12.40 -22.76 -5.89
CA ARG A 337 13.59 -22.72 -5.03
C ARG A 337 13.49 -21.67 -3.93
N THR A 338 12.52 -20.76 -3.99
CA THR A 338 12.29 -19.73 -2.96
C THR A 338 11.41 -20.23 -1.82
N GLY A 339 11.16 -21.54 -1.74
CA GLY A 339 10.31 -22.15 -0.72
C GLY A 339 8.81 -22.07 -1.01
N ILE A 340 8.40 -21.46 -2.13
CA ILE A 340 7.00 -21.48 -2.59
C ILE A 340 6.53 -22.93 -2.77
N ALA A 341 5.35 -23.23 -2.23
CA ALA A 341 4.76 -24.55 -2.31
C ALA A 341 4.48 -24.93 -3.77
N TYR A 342 4.84 -26.15 -4.14
CA TYR A 342 4.63 -26.67 -5.49
C TYR A 342 4.04 -28.07 -5.48
N PRO A 343 3.24 -28.44 -6.49
CA PRO A 343 2.63 -29.75 -6.58
C PRO A 343 3.67 -30.83 -6.86
N ILE A 344 3.51 -31.96 -6.16
CA ILE A 344 4.33 -33.17 -6.25
C ILE A 344 3.53 -34.29 -6.90
N ARG A 345 2.29 -34.55 -6.45
CA ARG A 345 1.41 -35.59 -7.03
C ARG A 345 -0.04 -35.31 -6.67
N ALA A 346 -0.98 -35.96 -7.36
CA ALA A 346 -2.39 -35.91 -6.99
C ALA A 346 -2.97 -37.32 -6.89
N GLU A 347 -3.65 -37.59 -5.79
CA GLU A 347 -4.34 -38.85 -5.50
C GLU A 347 -5.84 -38.57 -5.40
N ILE A 348 -6.67 -39.56 -5.74
CA ILE A 348 -8.12 -39.44 -5.57
C ILE A 348 -8.67 -40.66 -4.85
N ASP A 349 -9.61 -40.42 -3.95
CA ASP A 349 -10.33 -41.43 -3.21
C ASP A 349 -11.83 -41.36 -3.57
N GLY A 350 -12.34 -42.42 -4.19
CA GLY A 350 -13.68 -42.48 -4.78
C GLY A 350 -13.75 -42.00 -6.24
N ALA A 351 -14.98 -41.93 -6.76
CA ALA A 351 -15.29 -41.47 -8.11
C ALA A 351 -16.61 -40.69 -8.12
N GLY A 352 -16.73 -39.70 -9.02
CA GLY A 352 -17.92 -38.85 -9.14
C GLY A 352 -17.97 -37.69 -8.13
N PRO A 353 -19.08 -36.95 -8.08
CA PRO A 353 -19.27 -35.87 -7.10
C PRO A 353 -19.19 -36.41 -5.66
N GLY A 354 -18.45 -35.73 -4.79
CA GLY A 354 -18.17 -36.15 -3.42
C GLY A 354 -16.89 -36.98 -3.24
N ALA A 355 -16.23 -37.40 -4.33
CA ALA A 355 -14.89 -37.97 -4.26
C ALA A 355 -13.90 -36.96 -3.66
N ILE A 356 -12.87 -37.43 -2.95
CA ILE A 356 -11.89 -36.56 -2.30
C ILE A 356 -10.58 -36.65 -3.08
N ARG A 357 -10.21 -35.54 -3.72
CA ARG A 357 -8.89 -35.39 -4.33
C ARG A 357 -7.91 -34.82 -3.32
N ARG A 358 -6.74 -35.44 -3.19
CA ARG A 358 -5.64 -34.99 -2.34
C ARG A 358 -4.48 -34.58 -3.23
N CYS A 359 -4.27 -33.27 -3.36
CA CYS A 359 -3.16 -32.73 -4.12
C CYS A 359 -1.98 -32.46 -3.18
N VAL A 360 -0.93 -33.26 -3.27
CA VAL A 360 0.23 -33.20 -2.38
C VAL A 360 1.22 -32.17 -2.90
N PHE A 361 1.48 -31.14 -2.10
CA PHE A 361 2.48 -30.11 -2.34
C PHE A 361 3.71 -30.32 -1.45
N SER A 362 4.80 -29.60 -1.75
CA SER A 362 6.03 -29.60 -0.94
C SER A 362 5.85 -29.18 0.52
N THR A 363 4.76 -28.49 0.86
CA THR A 363 4.46 -28.00 2.21
C THR A 363 3.28 -28.72 2.89
N GLY A 364 2.69 -29.72 2.25
CA GLY A 364 1.53 -30.46 2.74
C GLY A 364 0.49 -30.71 1.66
N ALA A 365 -0.65 -31.29 2.01
CA ALA A 365 -1.69 -31.64 1.04
C ALA A 365 -2.86 -30.64 1.05
N PHE A 366 -3.35 -30.32 -0.14
CA PHE A 366 -4.69 -29.78 -0.32
C PHE A 366 -5.71 -30.92 -0.22
N VAL A 367 -6.85 -30.65 0.43
CA VAL A 367 -8.02 -31.53 0.45
C VAL A 367 -9.08 -30.88 -0.44
N GLU A 368 -9.38 -31.55 -1.55
CA GLU A 368 -10.15 -31.02 -2.66
C GLU A 368 -11.38 -31.91 -2.96
N PRO A 369 -12.50 -31.74 -2.21
CA PRO A 369 -13.73 -32.46 -2.52
C PRO A 369 -14.26 -32.10 -3.92
N ILE A 370 -14.55 -33.12 -4.73
CA ILE A 370 -15.11 -32.94 -6.07
C ILE A 370 -16.57 -32.49 -5.97
N THR A 371 -16.87 -31.37 -6.62
CA THR A 371 -18.22 -30.77 -6.68
C THR A 371 -18.91 -31.05 -8.01
N VAL A 372 -18.15 -31.16 -9.10
CA VAL A 372 -18.66 -31.50 -10.43
C VAL A 372 -17.73 -32.52 -11.07
N TRP A 373 -18.32 -33.60 -11.60
CA TRP A 373 -17.65 -34.64 -12.36
C TRP A 373 -18.43 -34.86 -13.66
N ASP A 374 -18.04 -34.16 -14.72
CA ASP A 374 -18.62 -34.30 -16.06
C ASP A 374 -17.53 -34.84 -16.99
N GLU A 375 -17.40 -36.16 -17.02
CA GLU A 375 -16.36 -36.85 -17.78
C GLU A 375 -16.66 -36.86 -19.29
N PRO A 376 -15.69 -36.53 -20.18
CA PRO A 376 -14.30 -36.13 -19.93
C PRO A 376 -14.07 -34.60 -19.97
N ARG A 377 -15.10 -33.77 -19.72
CA ARG A 377 -15.11 -32.33 -20.03
C ARG A 377 -14.75 -31.42 -18.86
N LEU A 378 -15.27 -31.67 -17.67
CA LEU A 378 -15.20 -30.73 -16.56
C LEU A 378 -15.04 -31.45 -15.22
N LEU A 379 -13.95 -31.12 -14.52
CA LEU A 379 -13.73 -31.50 -13.13
C LEU A 379 -13.66 -30.22 -12.29
N LYS A 380 -14.57 -30.06 -11.32
CA LYS A 380 -14.59 -28.91 -10.40
C LYS A 380 -14.51 -29.38 -8.96
N PHE A 381 -13.71 -28.72 -8.14
CA PHE A 381 -13.53 -29.05 -6.73
C PHE A 381 -13.52 -27.79 -5.85
N SER A 382 -13.97 -27.96 -4.61
CA SER A 382 -13.78 -26.98 -3.54
C SER A 382 -12.47 -27.25 -2.80
N VAL A 383 -11.92 -26.25 -2.12
CA VAL A 383 -10.76 -26.44 -1.23
C VAL A 383 -11.24 -26.43 0.21
N GLU A 384 -11.20 -27.59 0.88
CA GLU A 384 -11.59 -27.72 2.28
C GLU A 384 -10.40 -27.43 3.22
N ALA A 385 -9.21 -27.89 2.84
CA ALA A 385 -7.98 -27.62 3.55
C ALA A 385 -6.85 -27.31 2.56
N GLN A 386 -5.96 -26.39 2.94
CA GLN A 386 -4.76 -26.02 2.19
C GLN A 386 -3.54 -25.98 3.12
N PRO A 387 -2.34 -26.38 2.62
CA PRO A 387 -1.11 -26.22 3.35
C PRO A 387 -0.64 -24.74 3.35
N PRO A 388 0.39 -24.39 4.14
CA PRO A 388 1.06 -23.11 4.03
C PRO A 388 1.54 -22.87 2.58
N PRO A 389 1.37 -21.65 2.04
CA PRO A 389 1.69 -21.36 0.64
C PRO A 389 3.19 -21.39 0.35
N MET A 390 4.03 -21.31 1.38
CA MET A 390 5.49 -21.41 1.26
C MET A 390 6.16 -21.69 2.61
N VAL A 391 7.40 -22.17 2.55
CA VAL A 391 8.34 -22.20 3.68
C VAL A 391 9.38 -21.12 3.45
N GLU A 392 9.35 -20.10 4.29
CA GLU A 392 10.22 -18.93 4.16
C GLU A 392 11.65 -19.22 4.64
N TRP A 393 12.62 -18.53 4.02
CA TRP A 393 13.98 -18.53 4.54
C TRP A 393 14.11 -17.52 5.69
N SER A 394 14.70 -17.99 6.79
CA SER A 394 15.04 -17.18 7.97
C SER A 394 16.29 -17.73 8.64
N PHE A 395 16.93 -16.89 9.46
CA PHE A 395 18.05 -17.29 10.32
C PHE A 395 17.65 -18.33 11.37
N ARG A 396 16.37 -18.41 11.73
CA ARG A 396 15.81 -19.43 12.63
C ARG A 396 14.96 -20.42 11.84
N GLU A 397 14.88 -21.67 12.30
CA GLU A 397 14.15 -22.75 11.62
C GLU A 397 12.66 -22.44 11.38
N HIS A 398 12.04 -21.60 12.21
CA HIS A 398 10.61 -21.29 12.11
C HIS A 398 10.38 -19.79 11.94
N VAL A 399 9.59 -19.44 10.93
CA VAL A 399 9.13 -18.06 10.66
C VAL A 399 7.73 -17.89 11.21
N HIS A 400 7.50 -16.86 12.02
CA HIS A 400 6.19 -16.53 12.59
C HIS A 400 5.43 -15.49 11.76
N ALA A 401 5.56 -15.60 10.44
CA ALA A 401 4.89 -14.72 9.51
C ALA A 401 3.38 -15.04 9.49
N ALA A 402 2.59 -14.17 10.11
CA ALA A 402 1.14 -14.35 10.19
C ALA A 402 0.51 -14.49 8.80
N HIS A 403 1.06 -13.82 7.77
CA HIS A 403 0.54 -13.88 6.41
C HIS A 403 0.60 -15.27 5.75
N LEU A 404 1.43 -16.20 6.25
CA LEU A 404 1.46 -17.59 5.76
C LEU A 404 0.22 -18.39 6.16
N ASN A 405 -0.58 -17.90 7.10
CA ASN A 405 -1.73 -18.60 7.65
C ASN A 405 -3.04 -17.88 7.32
N GLY A 406 -3.68 -18.29 6.21
CA GLY A 406 -5.04 -17.86 5.88
C GLY A 406 -5.17 -16.46 5.25
N TYR A 407 -4.11 -15.93 4.66
CA TYR A 407 -4.18 -14.66 3.90
C TYR A 407 -4.42 -14.88 2.42
N LEU A 408 -3.65 -15.77 1.80
CA LEU A 408 -3.94 -16.31 0.48
C LEU A 408 -4.74 -17.60 0.67
N GLN A 409 -6.04 -17.54 0.37
CA GLN A 409 -6.95 -18.68 0.52
C GLN A 409 -7.50 -19.06 -0.85
N SER A 410 -7.24 -20.29 -1.27
CA SER A 410 -7.88 -20.91 -2.43
C SER A 410 -9.24 -21.44 -1.99
N HIS A 411 -10.28 -21.17 -2.78
CA HIS A 411 -11.66 -21.60 -2.47
C HIS A 411 -12.13 -22.71 -3.40
N GLN A 412 -11.78 -22.59 -4.70
CA GLN A 412 -12.23 -23.52 -5.74
C GLN A 412 -11.15 -23.70 -6.79
N GLY A 413 -11.13 -24.88 -7.40
CA GLY A 413 -10.34 -25.19 -8.59
C GLY A 413 -11.17 -25.90 -9.64
N GLN A 414 -10.76 -25.77 -10.89
CA GLN A 414 -11.44 -26.38 -12.03
C GLN A 414 -10.43 -26.77 -13.12
N PHE A 415 -10.67 -27.94 -13.73
CA PHE A 415 -10.09 -28.33 -15.00
C PHE A 415 -11.19 -28.45 -16.05
N LEU A 416 -11.03 -27.72 -17.16
CA LEU A 416 -11.94 -27.74 -18.31
C LEU A 416 -11.18 -28.25 -19.53
N LEU A 417 -11.73 -29.29 -20.17
CA LEU A 417 -11.22 -29.87 -21.40
C LEU A 417 -12.14 -29.45 -22.55
N THR A 418 -11.56 -28.85 -23.57
CA THR A 418 -12.26 -28.45 -24.79
C THR A 418 -11.53 -29.00 -26.02
N ASP A 419 -12.29 -29.41 -27.03
CA ASP A 419 -11.71 -29.84 -28.31
C ASP A 419 -10.91 -28.69 -28.95
N ALA A 420 -9.72 -29.00 -29.45
CA ALA A 420 -8.85 -28.07 -30.18
C ALA A 420 -8.64 -28.54 -31.64
N PRO A 421 -8.26 -27.63 -32.56
CA PRO A 421 -8.01 -27.98 -33.96
C PRO A 421 -7.00 -29.12 -34.10
N GLY A 422 -7.24 -30.05 -35.02
CA GLY A 422 -6.35 -31.20 -35.26
C GLY A 422 -6.62 -32.42 -34.36
N GLY A 423 -7.73 -32.43 -33.60
CA GLY A 423 -8.06 -33.53 -32.69
C GLY A 423 -7.26 -33.49 -31.38
N GLU A 424 -6.63 -32.35 -31.09
CA GLU A 424 -5.96 -32.05 -29.84
C GLU A 424 -6.98 -31.68 -28.74
N THR A 425 -6.55 -31.73 -27.48
CA THR A 425 -7.35 -31.28 -26.34
C THR A 425 -6.72 -30.02 -25.75
N ARG A 426 -7.51 -28.95 -25.59
CA ARG A 426 -7.12 -27.81 -24.78
C ARG A 426 -7.56 -28.04 -23.34
N LEU A 427 -6.59 -28.07 -22.42
CA LEU A 427 -6.81 -28.20 -20.99
C LEU A 427 -6.63 -26.83 -20.33
N GLU A 428 -7.67 -26.32 -19.68
CA GLU A 428 -7.67 -25.08 -18.91
C GLU A 428 -7.82 -25.37 -17.42
N GLY A 429 -6.86 -24.88 -16.62
CA GLY A 429 -6.92 -24.86 -15.16
C GLY A 429 -7.36 -23.48 -14.66
N THR A 430 -8.36 -23.44 -13.79
CA THR A 430 -8.83 -22.22 -13.12
C THR A 430 -8.77 -22.38 -11.61
N THR A 431 -8.25 -21.37 -10.92
CA THR A 431 -8.27 -21.28 -9.45
C THR A 431 -8.95 -19.99 -9.02
N TRP A 432 -9.91 -20.10 -8.10
CA TRP A 432 -10.53 -18.96 -7.43
C TRP A 432 -9.99 -18.83 -6.03
N TYR A 433 -9.55 -17.62 -5.67
CA TYR A 433 -8.88 -17.36 -4.40
C TYR A 433 -9.21 -15.96 -3.86
N THR A 434 -8.96 -15.76 -2.57
CA THR A 434 -9.00 -14.45 -1.92
C THR A 434 -7.63 -14.11 -1.36
N ASN A 435 -7.25 -12.84 -1.38
CA ASN A 435 -6.01 -12.35 -0.80
C ASN A 435 -6.29 -11.19 0.19
N ARG A 436 -5.89 -11.38 1.45
CA ARG A 436 -6.08 -10.41 2.54
C ARG A 436 -5.02 -9.32 2.61
N MET A 437 -3.96 -9.39 1.81
CA MET A 437 -2.89 -8.39 1.82
C MET A 437 -3.27 -7.16 1.00
N TRP A 438 -3.01 -5.97 1.55
CA TRP A 438 -3.20 -4.69 0.88
C TRP A 438 -1.88 -4.01 0.52
N PRO A 439 -1.81 -3.22 -0.56
CA PRO A 439 -2.89 -2.96 -1.49
C PRO A 439 -3.12 -4.15 -2.44
N GLN A 440 -4.38 -4.47 -2.71
CA GLN A 440 -4.72 -5.68 -3.46
C GLN A 440 -4.14 -5.70 -4.88
N TRP A 441 -4.12 -4.56 -5.57
CA TRP A 441 -3.57 -4.49 -6.93
C TRP A 441 -2.10 -4.94 -6.99
N TYR A 442 -1.33 -4.69 -5.92
CA TYR A 442 0.08 -5.05 -5.86
C TYR A 442 0.26 -6.54 -5.58
N TRP A 443 -0.38 -7.02 -4.51
CA TRP A 443 -0.27 -8.41 -4.09
C TRP A 443 -0.90 -9.38 -5.08
N ARG A 444 -1.89 -8.93 -5.85
CA ARG A 444 -2.46 -9.68 -6.97
C ARG A 444 -1.44 -10.01 -8.04
N LEU A 445 -0.51 -9.10 -8.36
CA LEU A 445 0.54 -9.38 -9.36
C LEU A 445 1.36 -10.62 -8.97
N TRP A 446 1.70 -10.71 -7.68
CA TRP A 446 2.43 -11.83 -7.13
C TRP A 446 1.59 -13.10 -7.06
N SER A 447 0.36 -13.04 -6.51
CA SER A 447 -0.48 -14.24 -6.41
C SER A 447 -0.90 -14.79 -7.77
N ASP A 448 -1.28 -13.93 -8.73
CA ASP A 448 -1.62 -14.35 -10.10
C ASP A 448 -0.40 -15.00 -10.78
N PHE A 449 0.79 -14.40 -10.64
CA PHE A 449 2.02 -14.95 -11.18
C PHE A 449 2.38 -16.31 -10.57
N ILE A 450 2.30 -16.46 -9.25
CA ILE A 450 2.64 -17.70 -8.55
C ILE A 450 1.66 -18.82 -8.92
N ILE A 451 0.36 -18.54 -8.86
CA ILE A 451 -0.70 -19.51 -9.20
C ILE A 451 -0.58 -19.93 -10.67
N HIS A 452 -0.31 -18.98 -11.57
CA HIS A 452 -0.08 -19.29 -12.99
C HIS A 452 1.08 -20.27 -13.19
N ARG A 453 2.20 -20.08 -12.47
CA ARG A 453 3.35 -21.00 -12.55
C ARG A 453 3.08 -22.36 -11.95
N ILE A 454 2.30 -22.42 -10.86
CA ILE A 454 1.82 -23.67 -10.28
C ILE A 454 0.90 -24.41 -11.28
N HIS A 455 -0.02 -23.70 -11.92
CA HIS A 455 -0.87 -24.28 -12.98
C HIS A 455 -0.02 -24.86 -14.10
N LEU A 456 0.90 -24.09 -14.68
CA LEU A 456 1.73 -24.55 -15.78
C LEU A 456 2.53 -25.80 -15.41
N ARG A 457 3.07 -25.89 -14.18
CA ARG A 457 3.76 -27.11 -13.72
C ARG A 457 2.87 -28.35 -13.79
N VAL A 458 1.61 -28.27 -13.39
CA VAL A 458 0.66 -29.40 -13.44
C VAL A 458 0.23 -29.67 -14.88
N LEU A 459 -0.15 -28.62 -15.61
CA LEU A 459 -0.66 -28.73 -16.98
C LEU A 459 0.39 -29.28 -17.95
N ASP A 460 1.64 -28.83 -17.84
CA ASP A 460 2.75 -29.32 -18.67
C ASP A 460 3.12 -30.77 -18.33
N HIS A 461 2.99 -31.17 -17.06
CA HIS A 461 3.17 -32.57 -16.68
C HIS A 461 2.07 -33.47 -17.26
N ILE A 462 0.80 -33.07 -17.10
CA ILE A 462 -0.34 -33.77 -17.70
C ILE A 462 -0.17 -33.89 -19.22
N LYS A 463 0.29 -32.82 -19.86
CA LYS A 463 0.61 -32.83 -21.29
C LYS A 463 1.65 -33.88 -21.64
N ALA A 464 2.79 -33.89 -20.95
CA ALA A 464 3.86 -34.84 -21.21
C ALA A 464 3.39 -36.30 -21.04
N GLU A 465 2.66 -36.61 -19.97
CA GLU A 465 2.15 -37.95 -19.72
C GLU A 465 1.10 -38.39 -20.75
N ALA A 466 0.15 -37.52 -21.09
CA ALA A 466 -0.91 -37.82 -22.06
C ALA A 466 -0.36 -38.01 -23.49
N GLU A 467 0.63 -37.21 -23.89
CA GLU A 467 1.27 -37.33 -25.20
C GLU A 467 2.13 -38.60 -25.30
N MET A 468 2.81 -39.01 -24.21
CA MET A 468 3.56 -40.28 -24.20
C MET A 468 2.66 -41.51 -24.38
N VAL A 469 1.46 -41.50 -23.81
CA VAL A 469 0.47 -42.59 -23.97
C VAL A 469 -0.06 -42.65 -25.41
N THR A 470 -0.10 -41.52 -26.11
CA THR A 470 -0.61 -41.46 -27.50
C THR A 470 0.41 -41.91 -28.54
N VAL A 471 1.71 -41.85 -28.21
CA VAL A 471 2.82 -42.27 -29.09
C VAL A 471 3.10 -43.77 -29.01
N LYS A 472 2.66 -44.44 -27.93
CA LYS A 472 2.72 -45.91 -27.78
C LYS A 472 1.46 -46.55 -28.36
#